data_AF-A0A350XUL7-F1
#
_entry.id   AF-A0A350XUL7-F1
#
_cell.length_a   1.000
_cell.length_b   1.000
_cell.length_c   1.000
_cell.angle_alpha   90.00
_cell.angle_beta   90.00
_cell.angle_gamma   90.00
#
_symmetry.space_group_name_H-M   'P 1'
#
loop_
_entity.id
_entity.type
_entity.pdbx_description
1 polymer ?
#
loop_
_entity_poly.entity_id
_entity_poly.type
_entity_poly.pdbx_seq_one_letter_code
_entity_poly.pdbx_strand_id
1 'polypeptide(L)'
;MEITGFYIVSDKFFSDFPDPYLKGNKNEKRPHYYAYKDSTGLFWMIPMSSRVDKYQRIIASRTARNKPCDIFHIAKLDNNKTSVFLIGDMFPITEEYILRKYTINSNHLRVTSEHLANEINRKVKKVLKLIRHGAKFSNTQPDVLKIEHDLLKR
;
A
#
# COMPACT_ATOMS: atom_id res chain seq x y z
N MET A 1 12.07 4.18 9.77
CA MET A 1 11.76 3.59 8.43
C MET A 1 12.31 4.44 7.27
N GLU A 2 12.57 3.84 6.10
CA GLU A 2 13.11 4.48 4.89
C GLU A 2 12.05 4.56 3.78
N ILE A 3 11.76 5.76 3.27
CA ILE A 3 10.84 5.94 2.14
C ILE A 3 11.34 5.10 0.97
N THR A 4 10.40 4.52 0.22
CA THR A 4 10.60 3.52 -0.83
C THR A 4 10.96 2.11 -0.37
N GLY A 5 11.11 1.89 0.93
CA GLY A 5 11.42 0.57 1.50
C GLY A 5 10.21 -0.34 1.61
N PHE A 6 10.45 -1.64 1.49
CA PHE A 6 9.46 -2.67 1.77
C PHE A 6 9.64 -3.22 3.19
N TYR A 7 8.53 -3.49 3.86
CA TYR A 7 8.49 -3.91 5.26
C TYR A 7 7.48 -5.05 5.46
N ILE A 8 7.69 -5.81 6.52
CA ILE A 8 6.69 -6.71 7.09
C ILE A 8 6.02 -5.98 8.24
N VAL A 9 4.70 -5.91 8.20
CA VAL A 9 3.85 -5.38 9.26
C VAL A 9 3.50 -6.54 10.20
N SER A 10 3.55 -6.30 11.51
CA SER A 10 3.16 -7.31 12.49
C SER A 10 1.68 -7.62 12.41
N ASP A 11 1.30 -8.89 12.62
CA ASP A 11 -0.11 -9.29 12.74
C ASP A 11 -0.82 -8.55 13.88
N LYS A 12 -0.08 -8.03 14.87
CA LYS A 12 -0.63 -7.18 15.93
C LYS A 12 -1.40 -5.98 15.37
N PHE A 13 -0.94 -5.36 14.29
CA PHE A 13 -1.66 -4.25 13.64
C PHE A 13 -3.07 -4.69 13.22
N PHE A 14 -3.18 -5.85 12.58
CA PHE A 14 -4.44 -6.36 12.07
C PHE A 14 -5.37 -6.87 13.19
N SER A 15 -4.80 -7.28 14.32
CA SER A 15 -5.57 -7.61 15.53
C SER A 15 -6.11 -6.36 16.24
N ASP A 16 -5.27 -5.32 16.36
CA ASP A 16 -5.64 -4.05 17.01
C ASP A 16 -6.61 -3.22 16.14
N PHE A 17 -6.51 -3.36 14.81
CA PHE A 17 -7.39 -2.72 13.83
C PHE A 17 -8.09 -3.80 12.96
N PRO A 18 -9.12 -4.49 13.49
CA PRO A 18 -9.73 -5.65 12.84
C PRO A 18 -10.72 -5.27 11.73
N ASP A 19 -10.28 -4.44 10.78
CA ASP A 19 -11.06 -4.12 9.59
C ASP A 19 -11.01 -5.32 8.60
N PRO A 20 -12.17 -5.91 8.25
CA PRO A 20 -12.22 -7.13 7.44
C PRO A 20 -11.80 -6.92 5.97
N TYR A 21 -11.67 -5.67 5.53
CA TYR A 21 -11.31 -5.30 4.18
C TYR A 21 -9.85 -4.88 4.04
N LEU A 22 -9.12 -4.74 5.15
CA LEU A 22 -7.66 -4.64 5.09
C LEU A 22 -7.08 -5.84 4.34
N LYS A 23 -6.02 -5.59 3.58
CA LYS A 23 -5.41 -6.67 2.80
C LYS A 23 -4.74 -7.68 3.72
N GLY A 24 -5.38 -8.84 3.89
CA GLY A 24 -4.88 -9.86 4.82
C GLY A 24 -3.37 -10.13 4.73
N ASN A 25 -2.71 -10.10 5.89
CA ASN A 25 -1.25 -10.03 6.05
C ASN A 25 -0.50 -11.33 5.72
N LYS A 26 -1.23 -12.44 5.57
CA LYS A 26 -0.68 -13.77 5.25
C LYS A 26 0.31 -14.27 6.30
N ASN A 27 -0.02 -14.09 7.58
CA ASN A 27 0.81 -14.46 8.72
C ASN A 27 2.19 -13.79 8.61
N GLU A 28 2.19 -12.46 8.52
CA GLU A 28 3.41 -11.63 8.40
C GLU A 28 4.30 -11.95 7.19
N LYS A 29 3.70 -12.40 6.07
CA LYS A 29 4.41 -12.71 4.82
C LYS A 29 4.17 -11.71 3.70
N ARG A 30 3.16 -10.85 3.83
CA ARG A 30 2.87 -9.83 2.82
C ARG A 30 3.87 -8.67 2.94
N PRO A 31 4.61 -8.34 1.87
CA PRO A 31 5.39 -7.11 1.83
C PRO A 31 4.46 -5.89 1.74
N HIS A 32 4.83 -4.84 2.45
CA HIS A 32 4.17 -3.54 2.40
C HIS A 32 5.18 -2.47 2.01
N TYR A 33 4.85 -1.67 1.01
CA TYR A 33 5.70 -0.59 0.52
C TYR A 33 5.43 0.69 1.32
N TYR A 34 6.45 1.29 1.91
CA TYR A 34 6.36 2.58 2.57
C TYR A 34 6.44 3.72 1.54
N ALA A 35 5.30 4.37 1.32
CA ALA A 35 5.13 5.29 0.19
C ALA A 35 5.22 6.78 0.56
N TYR A 36 4.77 7.14 1.76
CA TYR A 36 4.54 8.52 2.12
C TYR A 36 4.44 8.67 3.64
N LYS A 37 5.10 9.68 4.21
CA LYS A 37 4.84 10.16 5.57
C LYS A 37 4.01 11.42 5.47
N ASP A 38 2.87 11.45 6.14
CA ASP A 38 2.02 12.64 6.12
C ASP A 38 2.43 13.68 7.17
N SER A 39 1.75 14.82 7.16
CA SER A 39 2.01 15.93 8.09
C SER A 39 1.67 15.59 9.54
N THR A 40 0.87 14.55 9.79
CA THR A 40 0.56 14.09 11.15
C THR A 40 1.67 13.19 11.72
N GLY A 41 2.60 12.75 10.85
CA GLY A 41 3.70 11.88 11.21
C GLY A 41 3.44 10.40 10.96
N LEU A 42 2.23 10.03 10.53
CA LEU A 42 1.88 8.66 10.18
C LEU A 42 2.52 8.23 8.86
N PHE A 43 2.87 6.94 8.80
CA PHE A 43 3.41 6.32 7.60
C PHE A 43 2.27 5.65 6.81
N TRP A 44 2.22 5.89 5.52
CA TRP A 44 1.25 5.27 4.62
C TRP A 44 1.88 4.10 3.88
N MET A 45 1.33 2.91 4.12
CA MET A 45 1.81 1.64 3.62
C MET A 45 0.91 1.12 2.50
N ILE A 46 1.52 0.58 1.45
CA ILE A 46 0.79 -0.04 0.32
C ILE A 46 1.00 -1.56 0.36
N PRO A 47 -0.06 -2.37 0.50
CA PRO A 47 0.07 -3.82 0.44
C PRO A 47 0.45 -4.28 -0.96
N MET A 48 1.40 -5.22 -1.04
CA MET A 48 1.87 -5.78 -2.30
C MET A 48 1.13 -7.05 -2.69
N SER A 49 1.00 -7.32 -3.99
CA SER A 49 0.43 -8.56 -4.52
C SER A 49 1.24 -9.10 -5.71
N SER A 50 1.39 -10.42 -5.78
CA SER A 50 1.99 -11.12 -6.93
C SER A 50 0.97 -11.51 -8.00
N ARG A 51 -0.34 -11.32 -7.78
CA ARG A 51 -1.42 -11.69 -8.72
C ARG A 51 -1.52 -10.73 -9.91
N VAL A 52 -0.47 -10.61 -10.72
CA VAL A 52 -0.36 -9.64 -11.84
C VAL A 52 -1.54 -9.75 -12.81
N ASP A 53 -1.83 -10.95 -13.33
CA ASP A 53 -2.89 -11.16 -14.34
C ASP A 53 -4.28 -10.73 -13.85
N LYS A 54 -4.56 -10.88 -12.55
CA LYS A 54 -5.82 -10.42 -11.96
C LYS A 54 -5.93 -8.91 -12.10
N TYR A 55 -4.91 -8.17 -11.66
CA TYR A 55 -4.98 -6.71 -11.62
C TYR A 55 -4.78 -6.09 -13.00
N GLN A 56 -4.02 -6.73 -13.89
CA GLN A 56 -3.92 -6.30 -15.28
C GLN A 56 -5.28 -6.33 -15.99
N ARG A 57 -6.08 -7.39 -15.80
CA ARG A 57 -7.46 -7.44 -16.31
C ARG A 57 -8.35 -6.33 -15.75
N ILE A 58 -8.22 -6.01 -14.47
CA ILE A 58 -8.99 -4.94 -13.83
C ILE A 58 -8.59 -3.57 -14.42
N ILE A 59 -7.29 -3.31 -14.56
CA ILE A 59 -6.78 -2.08 -15.17
C ILE A 59 -7.28 -1.96 -16.61
N ALA A 60 -7.11 -3.01 -17.42
CA ALA A 60 -7.57 -3.03 -18.81
C ALA A 60 -9.09 -2.74 -18.94
N SER A 61 -9.91 -3.38 -18.10
CA SER A 61 -11.36 -3.12 -18.07
C SER A 61 -11.73 -1.67 -17.70
N ARG A 62 -10.93 -1.00 -16.86
CA ARG A 62 -11.14 0.42 -16.52
C ARG A 62 -10.68 1.33 -17.65
N THR A 63 -9.52 1.07 -18.22
CA THR A 63 -8.97 1.82 -19.35
C THR A 63 -9.88 1.75 -20.57
N ALA A 64 -10.45 0.58 -20.89
CA ALA A 64 -11.42 0.41 -21.97
C ALA A 64 -12.71 1.26 -21.79
N ARG A 65 -13.01 1.69 -20.56
CA ARG A 65 -14.11 2.60 -20.23
C ARG A 65 -13.65 4.05 -20.07
N ASN A 66 -12.45 4.40 -20.54
CA ASN A 66 -11.79 5.70 -20.39
C ASN A 66 -11.70 6.18 -18.93
N LYS A 67 -11.64 5.24 -17.97
CA LYS A 67 -11.47 5.56 -16.54
C LYS A 67 -10.01 5.33 -16.15
N PRO A 68 -9.26 6.37 -15.72
CA PRO A 68 -7.91 6.18 -15.21
C PRO A 68 -7.93 5.26 -13.97
N CYS A 69 -6.83 4.53 -13.77
CA CYS A 69 -6.68 3.57 -12.68
C CYS A 69 -5.44 3.90 -11.84
N ASP A 70 -5.62 4.77 -10.84
CA ASP A 70 -4.56 5.11 -9.87
C ASP A 70 -4.55 4.19 -8.64
N ILE A 71 -5.59 3.37 -8.47
CA ILE A 71 -5.74 2.45 -7.33
C ILE A 71 -4.86 1.19 -7.42
N PHE A 72 -4.27 0.92 -8.59
CA PHE A 72 -3.31 -0.15 -8.81
C PHE A 72 -2.14 0.36 -9.62
N HIS A 73 -0.95 -0.15 -9.35
CA HIS A 73 0.20 0.07 -10.20
C HIS A 73 1.01 -1.23 -10.30
N ILE A 74 1.38 -1.61 -11.53
CA ILE A 74 2.14 -2.82 -11.82
C ILE A 74 3.53 -2.38 -12.25
N ALA A 75 4.56 -2.89 -11.59
CA ALA A 75 5.95 -2.61 -11.95
C ALA A 75 6.84 -3.82 -11.68
N LYS A 76 7.93 -3.90 -12.45
CA LYS A 76 9.04 -4.82 -12.17
C LYS A 76 9.94 -4.19 -11.11
N LEU A 77 10.17 -4.90 -10.02
CA LEU A 77 11.02 -4.44 -8.91
C LEU A 77 12.46 -4.88 -9.10
N ASP A 78 13.35 -4.35 -8.27
CA ASP A 78 14.81 -4.57 -8.30
C ASP A 78 15.21 -6.05 -8.13
N ASN A 79 14.32 -6.88 -7.60
CA ASN A 79 14.46 -8.33 -7.52
C ASN A 79 14.02 -9.08 -8.81
N ASN A 80 13.83 -8.36 -9.90
CA ASN A 80 13.31 -8.82 -11.18
C ASN A 80 11.88 -9.39 -11.17
N LYS A 81 11.11 -9.24 -10.08
CA LYS A 81 9.71 -9.70 -10.01
C LYS A 81 8.75 -8.56 -10.34
N THR A 82 7.84 -8.83 -11.28
CA THR A 82 6.68 -7.97 -11.52
C THR A 82 5.67 -8.13 -10.39
N SER A 83 5.34 -7.02 -9.73
CA SER A 83 4.44 -6.97 -8.58
C SER A 83 3.40 -5.88 -8.74
N VAL A 84 2.34 -5.96 -7.94
CA VAL A 84 1.24 -4.99 -7.93
C VAL A 84 1.24 -4.23 -6.61
N PHE A 85 1.30 -2.92 -6.70
CA PHE A 85 1.03 -1.97 -5.61
C PHE A 85 -0.49 -1.77 -5.52
N LEU A 86 -1.10 -2.19 -4.41
CA LEU A 86 -2.54 -2.04 -4.18
C LEU A 86 -2.82 -0.68 -3.52
N ILE A 87 -2.63 0.40 -4.29
CA ILE A 87 -2.70 1.79 -3.79
C ILE A 87 -4.09 2.10 -3.19
N GLY A 88 -5.16 1.56 -3.78
CA GLY A 88 -6.52 1.70 -3.24
C GLY A 88 -6.75 1.00 -1.89
N ASP A 89 -5.88 0.05 -1.53
CA ASP A 89 -5.91 -0.70 -0.27
C ASP A 89 -4.80 -0.19 0.71
N MET A 90 -4.22 1.00 0.48
CA MET A 90 -3.19 1.57 1.37
C MET A 90 -3.77 1.96 2.72
N PHE A 91 -2.96 1.95 3.77
CA PHE A 91 -3.40 2.25 5.14
C PHE A 91 -2.33 2.99 5.95
N PRO A 92 -2.72 3.79 6.96
CA PRO A 92 -1.78 4.46 7.86
C PRO A 92 -1.25 3.51 8.94
N ILE A 93 -0.04 3.79 9.43
CA ILE A 93 0.62 3.01 10.48
C ILE A 93 1.64 3.86 11.25
N THR A 94 2.02 3.40 12.44
CA THR A 94 3.15 3.86 13.26
C THR A 94 4.31 2.86 13.23
N GLU A 95 5.52 3.29 13.64
CA GLU A 95 6.72 2.43 13.57
C GLU A 95 6.64 1.21 14.51
N GLU A 96 5.88 1.29 15.60
CA GLU A 96 5.69 0.20 16.57
C GLU A 96 5.08 -1.08 15.95
N TYR A 97 4.36 -0.96 14.84
CA TYR A 97 3.74 -2.07 14.13
C TYR A 97 4.62 -2.66 13.03
N ILE A 98 5.80 -2.10 12.80
CA ILE A 98 6.74 -2.61 11.81
C ILE A 98 7.55 -3.74 12.44
N LEU A 99 7.32 -4.96 11.96
CA LEU A 99 8.03 -6.13 12.47
C LEU A 99 9.50 -6.13 12.02
N ARG A 100 9.73 -5.91 10.71
CA ARG A 100 11.07 -5.93 10.11
C ARG A 100 11.10 -5.37 8.69
N LYS A 101 12.30 -5.07 8.21
CA LYS A 101 12.58 -4.85 6.78
C LYS A 101 12.24 -6.11 5.98
N TYR A 102 11.65 -5.94 4.79
CA TYR A 102 11.48 -7.04 3.85
C TYR A 102 12.77 -7.22 3.05
N THR A 103 13.41 -8.38 3.15
CA THR A 103 14.73 -8.62 2.57
C THR A 103 14.71 -9.67 1.47
N ILE A 104 15.64 -9.52 0.52
CA ILE A 104 15.94 -10.50 -0.54
C ILE A 104 17.46 -10.67 -0.55
N ASN A 105 17.93 -11.91 -0.37
CA ASN A 105 19.35 -12.22 -0.20
C ASN A 105 19.99 -11.31 0.87
N SER A 106 19.30 -11.16 2.02
CA SER A 106 19.67 -10.30 3.15
C SER A 106 19.70 -8.79 2.89
N ASN A 107 19.48 -8.33 1.65
CA ASN A 107 19.38 -6.92 1.33
C ASN A 107 17.95 -6.43 1.48
N HIS A 108 17.77 -5.26 2.11
CA HIS A 108 16.46 -4.62 2.22
C HIS A 108 15.95 -4.27 0.81
N LEU A 109 14.81 -4.84 0.44
CA LEU A 109 14.17 -4.48 -0.82
C LEU A 109 13.66 -3.05 -0.74
N ARG A 110 13.98 -2.27 -1.78
CA ARG A 110 13.50 -0.90 -1.96
C ARG A 110 13.14 -0.70 -3.43
N VAL A 111 12.38 0.36 -3.73
CA VAL A 111 12.32 0.91 -5.08
C VAL A 111 13.47 1.91 -5.21
N THR A 112 14.49 1.56 -5.98
CA THR A 112 15.65 2.45 -6.24
C THR A 112 15.40 3.42 -7.41
N SER A 113 14.51 3.07 -8.34
CA SER A 113 14.10 3.96 -9.42
C SER A 113 13.31 5.15 -8.88
N GLU A 114 13.90 6.36 -8.95
CA GLU A 114 13.23 7.60 -8.56
C GLU A 114 11.98 7.86 -9.38
N HIS A 115 12.01 7.55 -10.68
CA HIS A 115 10.85 7.70 -11.56
C HIS A 115 9.66 6.87 -11.06
N LEU A 116 9.89 5.58 -10.76
CA LEU A 116 8.86 4.69 -10.23
C LEU A 116 8.35 5.17 -8.86
N ALA A 117 9.27 5.55 -7.96
CA ALA A 117 8.90 6.07 -6.64
C ALA A 117 8.03 7.33 -6.73
N ASN A 118 8.38 8.27 -7.63
CA ASN A 118 7.61 9.48 -7.88
C ASN A 118 6.24 9.19 -8.48
N GLU A 119 6.14 8.23 -9.40
CA GLU A 119 4.84 7.82 -9.97
C GLU A 119 3.92 7.24 -8.90
N ILE A 120 4.44 6.34 -8.04
CA ILE A 120 3.69 5.75 -6.92
C ILE A 120 3.27 6.85 -5.94
N ASN A 121 4.17 7.75 -5.56
CA ASN A 121 3.86 8.83 -4.61
C ASN A 121 2.76 9.77 -5.12
N ARG A 122 2.79 10.11 -6.41
CA ARG A 122 1.73 10.91 -7.06
C ARG A 122 0.37 10.21 -6.99
N LYS A 123 0.34 8.89 -7.25
CA LYS A 123 -0.88 8.08 -7.16
C LYS A 123 -1.38 7.99 -5.72
N VAL A 124 -0.50 7.75 -4.75
CA VAL A 124 -0.84 7.72 -3.31
C VAL A 124 -1.50 9.02 -2.87
N LYS A 125 -0.87 10.18 -3.16
CA LYS A 125 -1.44 11.49 -2.80
C LYS A 125 -2.83 11.70 -3.42
N LYS A 126 -3.00 11.33 -4.70
CA LYS A 126 -4.28 11.43 -5.39
C LYS A 126 -5.34 10.51 -4.79
N VAL A 127 -5.02 9.24 -4.58
CA VAL A 127 -5.94 8.25 -4.00
C VAL A 127 -6.31 8.63 -2.57
N LEU A 128 -5.36 9.10 -1.76
CA LEU A 128 -5.62 9.51 -0.38
C LEU A 128 -6.55 10.71 -0.33
N LYS A 129 -6.33 11.71 -1.20
CA LYS A 129 -7.23 12.85 -1.34
C LYS A 129 -8.66 12.40 -1.68
N LEU A 130 -8.80 11.45 -2.61
CA LEU A 130 -10.11 10.90 -2.97
C LEU A 130 -10.77 10.16 -1.79
N ILE A 131 -10.02 9.33 -1.05
CA ILE A 131 -10.52 8.64 0.15
C ILE A 131 -11.01 9.64 1.19
N ARG A 132 -10.23 10.68 1.48
CA ARG A 132 -10.59 11.77 2.42
C ARG A 132 -11.83 12.55 2.00
N HIS A 133 -12.14 12.60 0.69
CA HIS A 133 -13.39 13.16 0.17
C HIS A 133 -14.53 12.12 0.03
N GLY A 134 -14.38 10.94 0.63
CA GLY A 134 -15.44 9.92 0.70
C GLY A 134 -15.51 9.00 -0.53
N ALA A 135 -14.54 9.04 -1.45
CA ALA A 135 -14.55 8.15 -2.61
C ALA A 135 -14.44 6.67 -2.19
N LYS A 136 -15.30 5.83 -2.78
CA LYS A 136 -15.27 4.37 -2.66
C LYS A 136 -14.88 3.76 -4.01
N PHE A 137 -13.80 2.98 -4.02
CA PHE A 137 -13.29 2.28 -5.20
C PHE A 137 -13.85 0.86 -5.33
N SER A 138 -14.32 0.30 -4.21
CA SER A 138 -15.00 -1.01 -4.15
C SER A 138 -15.94 -1.06 -2.93
N ASN A 139 -16.85 -2.03 -2.94
CA ASN A 139 -17.73 -2.30 -1.80
C ASN A 139 -16.99 -2.89 -0.58
N THR A 140 -15.74 -3.33 -0.77
CA THR A 140 -14.89 -3.94 0.25
C THR A 140 -13.64 -3.08 0.46
N GLN A 141 -13.82 -1.75 0.57
CA GLN A 141 -12.72 -0.83 0.84
C GLN A 141 -12.55 -0.67 2.35
N PRO A 142 -11.32 -0.81 2.90
CA PRO A 142 -11.08 -0.60 4.33
C PRO A 142 -11.39 0.83 4.77
N ASP A 143 -11.83 0.98 6.01
CA ASP A 143 -12.04 2.27 6.67
C ASP A 143 -10.73 2.81 7.24
N VAL A 144 -9.86 3.21 6.34
CA VAL A 144 -8.50 3.68 6.68
C VAL A 144 -8.49 5.01 7.40
N LEU A 145 -9.58 5.81 7.30
CA LEU A 145 -9.72 7.06 8.03
C LEU A 145 -10.08 6.82 9.49
N LYS A 146 -10.86 5.76 9.79
CA LYS A 146 -11.05 5.31 11.17
C LYS A 146 -9.71 4.87 11.80
N ILE A 147 -8.92 4.09 11.07
CA ILE A 147 -7.57 3.66 11.53
C ILE A 147 -6.67 4.88 11.75
N GLU A 148 -6.64 5.82 10.81
CA GLU A 148 -5.90 7.09 10.93
C GLU A 148 -6.27 7.82 12.23
N HIS A 149 -7.57 8.01 12.47
CA HIS A 149 -8.08 8.67 13.67
C HIS A 149 -7.72 7.95 14.97
N ASP A 150 -7.86 6.64 15.00
CA ASP A 150 -7.57 5.83 16.18
C ASP A 150 -6.05 5.82 16.50
N LEU A 151 -5.18 5.87 15.47
CA LEU A 151 -3.73 6.02 15.65
C LEU A 151 -3.35 7.39 16.22
N LEU A 152 -4.02 8.47 15.80
CA LEU A 152 -3.73 9.84 16.25
C LEU A 152 -4.21 10.15 17.67
N LYS A 153 -5.05 9.28 18.25
CA LYS A 153 -5.58 9.43 19.61
C LYS A 153 -4.74 8.75 20.69
N ARG A 154 -3.74 7.97 20.29
CA ARG A 154 -2.81 7.31 21.20
C ARG A 154 -1.78 8.29 21.72
#